data_AF-A0AAW3W3M3-F1
#
_entry.id   AF-A0AAW3W3M3-F1
#
_cell.length_a   1.000
_cell.length_b   1.000
_cell.length_c   1.000
_cell.angle_alpha   90.00
_cell.angle_beta   90.00
_cell.angle_gamma   90.00
#
_symmetry.space_group_name_H-M   'P 1'
#
loop_
_entity.id
_entity.type
_entity.pdbx_description
1 polymer ?
#
loop_
_entity_poly.entity_id
_entity_poly.type
_entity_poly.pdbx_seq_one_letter_code
_entity_poly.pdbx_strand_id
1 'polypeptide(L)'
;MEDIYSKIYSIAEENMKDFGQMEITNNAFSKWSSIEYDVVDMNYLYDIDNRSFLEAAYLAFLDRTIDTEARKIWELRLNDNKEKFQRQVTNSIVKSMEFKLNNVDIINNKYKMKQSKLLNFIEKTYTFKRIIVKLYSIYRVTLRPIKIMLRKFLKGGNK
;
A
#
# COMPACT_ATOMS: atom_id res chain seq x y z
N MET A 1 9.26 -16.91 22.08
CA MET A 1 8.28 -16.18 22.91
C MET A 1 7.11 -15.89 22.00
N GLU A 2 5.90 -16.32 22.35
CA GLU A 2 4.72 -16.14 21.51
C GLU A 2 4.27 -14.67 21.59
N ASP A 3 4.22 -14.00 20.43
CA ASP A 3 3.91 -12.58 20.28
C ASP A 3 2.46 -12.26 20.71
N ILE A 4 2.25 -11.11 21.35
CA ILE A 4 0.94 -10.69 21.87
C ILE A 4 -0.12 -10.64 20.76
N TYR A 5 0.28 -10.22 19.55
CA TYR A 5 -0.61 -10.15 18.39
C TYR A 5 -1.06 -11.53 17.93
N SER A 6 -0.19 -12.55 18.03
CA SER A 6 -0.55 -13.92 17.67
C SER A 6 -1.64 -14.48 18.60
N LYS A 7 -1.58 -14.14 19.90
CA LYS A 7 -2.60 -14.52 20.88
C LYS A 7 -3.94 -13.82 20.62
N ILE A 8 -3.90 -12.52 20.32
CA ILE A 8 -5.11 -11.76 19.97
C ILE A 8 -5.78 -12.38 18.75
N TYR A 9 -4.99 -12.72 17.73
CA TYR A 9 -5.50 -13.39 16.53
C TYR A 9 -6.17 -14.72 16.86
N SER A 10 -5.51 -15.60 17.65
CA SER A 10 -6.07 -16.91 17.98
C SER A 10 -7.40 -16.82 18.74
N ILE A 11 -7.54 -15.85 19.64
CA ILE A 11 -8.81 -15.58 20.34
C ILE A 11 -9.89 -15.14 19.35
N ALA A 12 -9.55 -14.23 18.43
CA ALA A 12 -10.48 -13.77 17.40
C ALA A 12 -10.90 -14.89 16.46
N GLU A 13 -9.94 -15.72 16.01
CA GLU A 13 -10.18 -16.88 15.16
C GLU A 13 -11.09 -17.90 15.85
N GLU A 14 -10.88 -18.17 17.15
CA GLU A 14 -11.76 -19.06 17.92
C GLU A 14 -13.20 -18.55 17.99
N ASN A 15 -13.38 -17.26 18.27
CA ASN A 15 -14.71 -16.64 18.31
C ASN A 15 -15.39 -16.59 16.94
N MET A 16 -14.61 -16.60 15.85
CA MET A 16 -15.13 -16.55 14.49
C MET A 16 -15.48 -17.91 13.89
N LYS A 17 -15.14 -19.03 14.54
CA LYS A 17 -15.37 -20.38 14.00
C LYS A 17 -16.80 -20.63 13.52
N ASP A 18 -17.79 -20.05 14.22
CA ASP A 18 -19.21 -20.21 13.89
C ASP A 18 -19.70 -19.25 12.77
N PHE A 19 -18.89 -18.26 12.39
CA PHE A 19 -19.25 -17.20 11.44
C PHE A 19 -18.39 -17.21 10.17
N GLY A 20 -17.30 -17.98 10.14
CA GLY A 20 -16.44 -18.14 8.98
C GLY A 20 -14.97 -18.29 9.32
N GLN A 21 -14.13 -18.06 8.33
CA GLN A 21 -12.67 -18.06 8.49
C GLN A 21 -12.13 -16.64 8.41
N MET A 22 -11.03 -16.39 9.12
CA MET A 22 -10.29 -15.14 9.01
C MET A 22 -9.71 -14.98 7.59
N GLU A 23 -9.76 -13.76 7.04
CA GLU A 23 -9.30 -13.49 5.66
C GLU A 23 -7.77 -13.51 5.47
N ILE A 24 -7.04 -13.33 6.57
CA ILE A 24 -5.58 -13.24 6.65
C ILE A 24 -5.07 -14.26 7.65
N THR A 25 -3.84 -14.73 7.50
CA THR A 25 -3.19 -15.67 8.42
C THR A 25 -2.72 -15.00 9.72
N ASN A 26 -2.60 -15.79 10.79
CA ASN A 26 -2.04 -15.34 12.07
C ASN A 26 -0.66 -14.70 11.90
N ASN A 27 0.21 -15.34 11.12
CA ASN A 27 1.57 -14.84 10.88
C ASN A 27 1.57 -13.51 10.13
N ALA A 28 0.70 -13.34 9.11
CA ALA A 28 0.54 -12.06 8.43
C ALA A 28 0.07 -10.95 9.39
N PHE A 29 -0.93 -11.25 10.22
CA PHE A 29 -1.46 -10.32 11.22
C PHE A 29 -0.38 -9.90 12.22
N SER A 30 0.32 -10.85 12.84
CA SER A 30 1.39 -10.57 13.82
C SER A 30 2.50 -9.70 13.23
N LYS A 31 2.95 -9.98 12.00
CA LYS A 31 3.98 -9.16 11.35
C LYS A 31 3.47 -7.76 11.03
N TRP A 32 2.28 -7.64 10.46
CA TRP A 32 1.70 -6.35 10.14
C TRP A 32 1.47 -5.49 11.39
N SER A 33 0.93 -6.06 12.47
CA SER A 33 0.70 -5.35 13.73
C SER A 33 1.98 -4.91 14.45
N SER A 34 3.14 -5.45 14.05
CA SER A 34 4.45 -5.02 14.56
C SER A 34 5.07 -3.87 13.77
N ILE A 35 4.46 -3.46 12.66
CA ILE A 35 4.96 -2.37 11.79
C ILE A 35 4.41 -1.03 12.28
N GLU A 36 5.24 0.00 12.27
CA GLU A 36 4.82 1.36 12.60
C GLU A 36 3.87 1.93 11.54
N TYR A 37 2.93 2.77 11.98
CA TYR A 37 1.99 3.42 11.08
C TYR A 37 2.75 4.29 10.05
N ASP A 38 2.30 4.28 8.79
CA ASP A 38 2.91 4.99 7.65
C ASP A 38 4.36 4.61 7.28
N VAL A 39 5.01 3.68 7.99
CA VAL A 39 6.39 3.23 7.71
C VAL A 39 6.47 1.73 7.60
N VAL A 40 6.68 1.21 6.39
CA VAL A 40 6.88 -0.22 6.14
C VAL A 40 8.35 -0.58 6.25
N ASP A 41 8.74 -1.13 7.41
CA ASP A 41 10.03 -1.80 7.55
C ASP A 41 9.96 -3.24 7.03
N MET A 42 10.60 -3.45 5.89
CA MET A 42 10.58 -4.73 5.19
C MET A 42 11.27 -5.86 5.95
N ASN A 43 12.12 -5.56 6.95
CA ASN A 43 12.78 -6.59 7.76
C ASN A 43 11.77 -7.47 8.51
N TYR A 44 10.63 -6.91 8.92
CA TYR A 44 9.55 -7.69 9.57
C TYR A 44 8.86 -8.66 8.62
N LEU A 45 8.91 -8.39 7.32
CA LEU A 45 8.20 -9.16 6.30
C LEU A 45 9.07 -10.23 5.64
N TYR A 46 10.39 -10.11 5.62
CA TYR A 46 11.20 -11.05 4.82
C TYR A 46 11.20 -12.49 5.34
N ASP A 47 10.99 -12.71 6.63
CA ASP A 47 11.18 -14.04 7.22
C ASP A 47 9.94 -14.96 7.13
N ILE A 48 8.80 -14.45 6.69
CA ILE A 48 7.57 -15.24 6.59
C ILE A 48 7.43 -15.95 5.22
N ASP A 49 6.53 -16.93 5.17
CA ASP A 49 6.20 -17.65 3.94
C ASP A 49 5.48 -16.75 2.91
N ASN A 50 5.34 -17.23 1.67
CA ASN A 50 4.79 -16.43 0.58
C ASN A 50 3.32 -16.02 0.80
N ARG A 51 2.51 -16.87 1.43
CA ARG A 51 1.10 -16.54 1.69
C ARG A 51 1.01 -15.44 2.74
N SER A 52 1.68 -15.65 3.87
CA SER A 52 1.73 -14.64 4.94
C SER A 52 2.34 -13.32 4.45
N PHE A 53 3.36 -13.40 3.59
CA PHE A 53 3.98 -12.22 2.98
C PHE A 53 3.01 -11.44 2.11
N LEU A 54 2.26 -12.13 1.25
CA LEU A 54 1.30 -11.49 0.36
C LEU A 54 0.25 -10.73 1.17
N GLU A 55 -0.33 -11.37 2.17
CA GLU A 55 -1.36 -10.78 3.04
C GLU A 55 -0.80 -9.60 3.84
N ALA A 56 0.35 -9.78 4.51
CA ALA A 56 0.99 -8.72 5.28
C ALA A 56 1.43 -7.55 4.40
N ALA A 57 1.88 -7.80 3.16
CA ALA A 57 2.26 -6.74 2.24
C ALA A 57 1.05 -5.93 1.77
N TYR A 58 -0.10 -6.55 1.50
CA TYR A 58 -1.30 -5.78 1.15
C TYR A 58 -1.76 -4.90 2.32
N LEU A 59 -1.74 -5.43 3.55
CA LEU A 59 -2.07 -4.65 4.74
C LEU A 59 -1.07 -3.51 4.99
N ALA A 60 0.23 -3.81 4.99
CA ALA A 60 1.26 -2.84 5.35
C ALA A 60 1.41 -1.72 4.32
N PHE A 61 1.28 -2.03 3.03
CA PHE A 61 1.47 -1.04 1.95
C PHE A 61 0.19 -0.34 1.53
N LEU A 62 -0.96 -1.04 1.60
CA LEU A 62 -2.22 -0.55 1.02
C LEU A 62 -3.34 -0.35 2.05
N ASP A 63 -3.13 -0.73 3.31
CA ASP A 63 -4.11 -0.67 4.40
C ASP A 63 -5.44 -1.39 4.07
N ARG A 64 -5.34 -2.51 3.36
CA ARG A 64 -6.50 -3.36 3.02
C ARG A 64 -6.11 -4.81 2.81
N THR A 65 -7.12 -5.69 2.85
CA THR A 65 -6.94 -7.08 2.43
C THR A 65 -6.83 -7.18 0.91
N ILE A 66 -6.19 -8.26 0.47
CA ILE A 66 -6.05 -8.57 -0.96
C ILE A 66 -7.42 -8.85 -1.59
N ASP A 67 -7.70 -8.18 -2.70
CA ASP A 67 -8.93 -8.41 -3.47
C ASP A 67 -8.95 -9.80 -4.12
N THR A 68 -10.14 -10.30 -4.40
CA THR A 68 -10.36 -11.68 -4.86
C THR A 68 -9.60 -11.98 -6.16
N GLU A 69 -9.58 -11.02 -7.08
CA GLU A 69 -8.93 -11.12 -8.39
C GLU A 69 -7.40 -11.14 -8.25
N ALA A 70 -6.83 -10.23 -7.47
CA ALA A 70 -5.40 -10.24 -7.19
C ALA A 70 -4.98 -11.52 -6.44
N ARG A 71 -5.80 -11.99 -5.49
CA ARG A 71 -5.54 -13.22 -4.72
C ARG A 71 -5.42 -14.41 -5.67
N LYS A 72 -6.38 -14.60 -6.58
CA LYS A 72 -6.34 -15.67 -7.59
C LYS A 72 -5.05 -15.65 -8.43
N ILE A 73 -4.58 -14.46 -8.83
CA ILE A 73 -3.36 -14.31 -9.64
C ILE A 73 -2.12 -14.70 -8.84
N TRP A 74 -2.02 -14.25 -7.59
CA TRP A 74 -0.84 -14.51 -6.75
C TRP A 74 -0.81 -15.93 -6.20
N GLU A 75 -1.97 -16.54 -5.94
CA GLU A 75 -2.07 -17.93 -5.45
C GLU A 75 -1.40 -18.94 -6.38
N LEU A 76 -1.48 -18.71 -7.70
CA LEU A 76 -0.80 -19.52 -8.71
C LEU A 76 0.74 -19.52 -8.58
N ARG A 77 1.29 -18.60 -7.78
CA ARG A 77 2.73 -18.37 -7.63
C ARG A 77 3.21 -18.58 -6.21
N LEU A 78 2.36 -19.02 -5.27
CA LEU A 78 2.77 -19.21 -3.87
C LEU A 78 3.91 -20.22 -3.70
N ASN A 79 4.04 -21.17 -4.64
CA ASN A 79 5.12 -22.16 -4.66
C ASN A 79 6.39 -21.69 -5.38
N ASP A 80 6.41 -20.46 -5.93
CA ASP A 80 7.65 -19.89 -6.46
C ASP A 80 8.68 -19.72 -5.34
N ASN A 81 9.97 -19.65 -5.72
CA ASN A 81 11.03 -19.29 -4.79
C ASN A 81 10.67 -18.02 -3.99
N LYS A 82 10.80 -18.11 -2.66
CA LYS A 82 10.41 -17.06 -1.70
C LYS A 82 10.93 -15.68 -2.07
N GLU A 83 12.23 -15.54 -2.36
CA GLU A 83 12.81 -14.24 -2.70
C GLU A 83 12.25 -13.69 -4.01
N LYS A 84 12.08 -14.55 -5.02
CA LYS A 84 11.49 -14.15 -6.31
C LYS A 84 10.04 -13.69 -6.14
N PHE A 85 9.23 -14.44 -5.39
CA PHE A 85 7.83 -14.12 -5.14
C PHE A 85 7.68 -12.80 -4.39
N GLN A 86 8.36 -12.68 -3.23
CA GLN A 86 8.32 -11.48 -2.41
C GLN A 86 8.75 -10.24 -3.19
N ARG A 87 9.83 -10.35 -3.98
CA ARG A 87 10.29 -9.26 -4.87
C ARG A 87 9.23 -8.85 -5.88
N GLN A 88 8.52 -9.80 -6.47
CA GLN A 88 7.48 -9.51 -7.47
C GLN A 88 6.27 -8.81 -6.85
N VAL A 89 5.81 -9.29 -5.69
CA VAL A 89 4.71 -8.68 -4.93
C VAL A 89 5.06 -7.25 -4.54
N THR A 90 6.20 -7.03 -3.88
CA THR A 90 6.64 -5.67 -3.48
C THR A 90 6.71 -4.74 -4.69
N ASN A 91 7.34 -5.18 -5.78
CA ASN A 91 7.45 -4.35 -6.99
C ASN A 91 6.08 -4.07 -7.63
N SER A 92 5.13 -5.00 -7.58
CA SER A 92 3.79 -4.80 -8.11
C SER A 92 3.04 -3.74 -7.30
N ILE A 93 3.07 -3.86 -5.97
CA ILE A 93 2.39 -2.94 -5.06
C ILE A 93 2.99 -1.54 -5.17
N VAL A 94 4.31 -1.39 -5.08
CA VAL A 94 4.95 -0.06 -5.11
C VAL A 94 4.74 0.66 -6.44
N LYS A 95 4.59 -0.09 -7.53
CA LYS A 95 4.28 0.48 -8.86
C LYS A 95 2.81 0.84 -9.03
N SER A 96 1.93 0.36 -8.15
CA SER A 96 0.50 0.67 -8.21
C SER A 96 0.24 2.14 -7.94
N MET A 97 -0.85 2.65 -8.51
CA MET A 97 -1.30 4.02 -8.23
C MET A 97 -1.75 4.15 -6.77
N GLU A 98 -2.35 3.10 -6.23
CA GLU A 98 -2.86 3.06 -4.86
C GLU A 98 -1.77 3.30 -3.82
N PHE A 99 -0.66 2.57 -3.91
CA PHE A 99 0.49 2.78 -3.03
C PHE A 99 0.99 4.24 -3.06
N LYS A 100 1.07 4.84 -4.25
CA LYS A 100 1.50 6.24 -4.43
C LYS A 100 0.54 7.24 -3.80
N LEU A 101 -0.71 6.86 -3.55
CA LEU A 101 -1.70 7.72 -2.89
C LEU A 101 -1.70 7.55 -1.37
N ASN A 102 -1.17 6.44 -0.85
CA ASN A 102 -1.20 6.09 0.57
C ASN A 102 -0.07 6.74 1.39
N ASN A 103 0.90 7.42 0.77
CA ASN A 103 1.98 8.15 1.45
C ASN A 103 2.77 7.30 2.48
N VAL A 104 2.94 6.00 2.20
CA VAL A 104 3.69 5.09 3.06
C VAL A 104 5.17 5.11 2.69
N ASP A 105 6.04 5.29 3.67
CA ASP A 105 7.49 5.19 3.51
C ASP A 105 7.94 3.74 3.59
N ILE A 106 8.94 3.36 2.79
CA ILE A 106 9.51 2.00 2.80
C ILE A 106 10.97 2.07 3.24
N ILE A 107 11.31 1.34 4.29
CA ILE A 107 12.69 1.21 4.77
C ILE A 107 13.17 -0.24 4.68
N ASN A 108 14.50 -0.42 4.69
CA ASN A 108 15.17 -1.72 4.62
C ASN A 108 14.74 -2.60 3.43
N ASN A 109 14.39 -1.98 2.31
CA ASN A 109 14.04 -2.72 1.10
C ASN A 109 15.30 -3.29 0.41
N LYS A 110 15.50 -4.60 0.49
CA LYS A 110 16.61 -5.32 -0.17
C LYS A 110 16.40 -5.44 -1.68
N TYR A 111 15.19 -5.20 -2.17
CA TYR A 111 14.88 -5.27 -3.59
C TYR A 111 15.18 -3.91 -4.26
N LYS A 112 16.22 -3.86 -5.09
CA LYS A 112 16.50 -2.69 -5.93
C LYS A 112 15.32 -2.42 -6.87
N MET A 113 14.56 -1.36 -6.60
CA MET A 113 13.42 -0.98 -7.42
C MET A 113 13.88 -0.20 -8.66
N LYS A 114 13.69 -0.77 -9.85
CA LYS A 114 13.80 0.00 -11.10
C LYS A 114 12.52 0.83 -11.27
N GLN A 115 12.61 2.13 -10.99
CA GLN A 115 11.54 3.08 -11.32
C GLN A 115 11.35 3.09 -12.84
N SER A 116 10.13 2.83 -13.31
CA SER A 116 9.82 2.94 -14.74
C SER A 116 9.47 4.39 -15.07
N LYS A 117 10.09 4.94 -16.13
CA LYS A 117 9.85 6.33 -16.58
C LYS A 117 8.36 6.61 -16.87
N LEU A 118 7.63 5.60 -17.35
CA LEU A 118 6.21 5.68 -17.71
C LEU A 118 5.31 5.80 -16.47
N LEU A 119 5.65 5.08 -15.39
CA LEU A 119 4.94 5.20 -14.11
C LEU A 119 5.17 6.54 -13.41
N ASN A 120 6.35 7.15 -13.57
CA ASN A 120 6.64 8.49 -13.03
C ASN A 120 5.83 9.59 -13.76
N PHE A 121 5.54 9.40 -15.05
CA PHE A 121 4.68 10.31 -15.82
C PHE A 121 3.21 10.23 -15.38
N ILE A 122 2.69 9.00 -15.21
CA ILE A 122 1.31 8.77 -14.73
C ILE A 122 1.13 9.36 -13.32
N GLU A 123 2.10 9.15 -12.43
CA GLU A 123 2.08 9.74 -11.09
C GLU A 123 2.02 11.27 -11.13
N LYS A 124 2.95 11.92 -11.88
CA LYS A 124 2.93 13.38 -12.04
C LYS A 124 1.57 13.91 -12.53
N THR A 125 0.94 13.23 -13.49
CA THR A 125 -0.35 13.67 -14.04
C THR A 125 -1.51 13.49 -13.06
N TYR A 126 -1.56 12.40 -12.29
CA TYR A 126 -2.59 12.18 -11.27
C TYR A 126 -2.44 13.14 -10.08
N THR A 127 -1.22 13.33 -9.57
CA THR A 127 -0.96 14.26 -8.47
C THR A 127 -1.30 15.69 -8.88
N PHE A 128 -0.97 16.07 -10.13
CA PHE A 128 -1.32 17.38 -10.67
C PHE A 128 -2.84 17.57 -10.81
N LYS A 129 -3.59 16.56 -11.31
CA LYS A 129 -5.06 16.61 -11.35
C LYS A 129 -5.67 16.78 -9.95
N ARG A 130 -5.18 16.05 -8.95
CA ARG A 130 -5.68 16.13 -7.56
C ARG A 130 -5.36 17.49 -6.92
N ILE A 131 -4.17 18.03 -7.18
CA ILE A 131 -3.78 19.40 -6.79
C ILE A 131 -4.70 20.42 -7.46
N ILE A 132 -4.97 20.29 -8.77
CA ILE A 132 -5.89 21.17 -9.49
C ILE A 132 -7.28 21.15 -8.86
N VAL A 133 -7.85 19.97 -8.59
CA VAL A 133 -9.19 19.85 -7.98
C VAL A 133 -9.22 20.53 -6.60
N LYS A 134 -8.18 20.33 -5.78
CA LYS A 134 -8.05 20.98 -4.46
C LYS A 134 -7.86 22.49 -4.57
N LEU A 135 -7.09 22.97 -5.55
CA LEU A 135 -6.92 24.41 -5.81
C LEU A 135 -8.23 25.04 -6.33
N TYR A 136 -9.03 24.31 -7.11
CA TYR A 136 -10.34 24.77 -7.58
C TYR A 136 -11.36 24.89 -6.43
N SER A 137 -11.37 23.96 -5.48
CA SER A 137 -12.26 24.06 -4.32
C SER A 137 -11.90 25.26 -3.44
N ILE A 138 -10.60 25.48 -3.20
CA ILE A 138 -10.09 26.65 -2.47
C ILE A 138 -10.38 27.95 -3.26
N TYR A 139 -10.18 27.94 -4.58
CA TYR A 139 -10.49 29.08 -5.44
C TYR A 139 -11.96 29.51 -5.32
N ARG A 140 -12.92 28.60 -5.21
CA ARG A 140 -14.34 28.97 -5.11
C ARG A 140 -14.66 29.77 -3.85
N VAL A 141 -14.05 29.40 -2.72
CA VAL A 141 -14.41 29.90 -1.39
C VAL A 141 -13.55 31.10 -0.92
N THR A 142 -12.39 31.34 -1.53
CA THR A 142 -11.44 32.37 -1.07
C THR A 142 -11.75 33.81 -1.55
N LEU A 143 -11.17 34.79 -0.84
CA LEU A 143 -11.27 36.22 -1.16
C LEU A 143 -10.54 36.59 -2.47
N ARG A 144 -10.97 37.68 -3.13
CA ARG A 144 -10.50 38.10 -4.47
C ARG A 144 -8.97 38.11 -4.68
N PRO A 145 -8.13 38.54 -3.73
CA PRO A 145 -6.67 38.57 -3.95
C PRO A 145 -6.09 37.17 -4.17
N ILE A 146 -6.55 36.18 -3.40
CA ILE A 146 -6.13 34.78 -3.49
C ILE A 146 -6.67 34.16 -4.78
N LYS A 147 -7.90 34.49 -5.18
CA LYS A 147 -8.49 34.07 -6.47
C LYS A 147 -7.64 34.49 -7.67
N ILE A 148 -7.10 35.71 -7.68
CA ILE A 148 -6.26 36.20 -8.80
C ILE A 148 -4.95 35.40 -8.89
N MET A 149 -4.32 35.12 -7.75
CA MET A 149 -3.09 34.32 -7.67
C MET A 149 -3.32 32.88 -8.14
N LEU A 150 -4.36 32.21 -7.64
CA LEU A 150 -4.73 30.85 -8.03
C LEU A 150 -5.09 30.75 -9.52
N ARG A 151 -5.78 31.75 -10.08
CA ARG A 151 -6.11 31.80 -11.52
C ARG A 151 -4.87 31.90 -12.41
N LYS A 152 -3.81 32.61 -11.97
CA LYS A 152 -2.53 32.66 -12.69
C LYS A 152 -1.84 31.29 -12.67
N PHE A 153 -1.83 30.61 -11.53
CA PHE A 153 -1.21 29.29 -11.38
C PHE A 153 -1.94 28.22 -12.22
N LEU A 154 -3.28 28.19 -12.18
CA LEU A 154 -4.09 27.25 -12.98
C LEU A 154 -3.97 27.49 -14.50
N LYS A 155 -3.75 28.73 -14.94
CA LYS A 155 -3.54 29.06 -16.37
C LYS A 155 -2.09 28.87 -16.84
N GLY A 156 -1.11 28.90 -15.94
CA GLY A 156 0.32 28.79 -16.25
C GLY A 156 0.82 27.36 -16.45
N GLY A 157 0.06 26.34 -16.06
CA GLY A 157 0.43 24.92 -16.20
C GLY A 157 0.21 24.30 -17.58
N ASN A 158 -0.10 25.10 -18.60
CA ASN A 158 -0.34 24.67 -19.99
C ASN A 158 0.75 25.18 -20.96
N LYS A 159 2.02 25.27 -20.51
CA LYS A 159 3.18 25.50 -21.37
C LYS A 159 4.18 24.36 -21.22
#